data_AF-A0ABD6ERZ8-F1
#
_entry.id   AF-A0ABD6ERZ8-F1
#
_cell.length_a   1.000
_cell.length_b   1.000
_cell.length_c   1.000
_cell.angle_alpha   90.00
_cell.angle_beta   90.00
_cell.angle_gamma   90.00
#
_symmetry.space_group_name_H-M   'P 1'
#
loop_
_entity.id
_entity.type
_entity.pdbx_description
1 polymer ?
#
loop_
_entity_poly.entity_id
_entity_poly.type
_entity_poly.pdbx_seq_one_letter_code
_entity_poly.pdbx_strand_id
1 'polypeptide(L)'
;MLIRPVFRRLPILEKLYACVSYRLISATEPSSSVGIVPDDHFISTGDGGVISGGYKLKSIGRALEAYIAEAREHSKMIAKERAEYERGKRHLANIMGLDANSITQSDIDRCIEYLFPSGLTDLKARPVMKPPEEILPKFRKYSFDEEGRPTDSLFFTLKYKFHRLLSDIGWKTLGLVRYQYGHVPKETLSTLPPHSELTLTGSVWLSKDALSRKLGETISDEMYAQLIIAFEYMCSLPFAGLERDFIFEYRMSIASDKKQRLFGPEVPAVEVDEKSNRRSVHSETSMKRSRAYVHVTDAGTGKYVVNGQTLDDFRSLQAREIFLSPMIITDLLGKVDVIARVEGAGGPSVVPRVVRHGVALGIAALYPDHFEKLRLGYSDAVGKVEVGFMQISELLYMVVRTNVISVSVLQ
;
A
#
# COMPACT_ATOMS: atom_id res chain seq x y z
N MET A 1 24.85 -16.29 -19.02
CA MET A 1 24.08 -17.35 -19.70
C MET A 1 22.62 -17.19 -19.34
N LEU A 2 21.84 -16.53 -20.20
CA LEU A 2 20.42 -16.22 -19.99
C LEU A 2 19.60 -17.29 -20.73
N ILE A 3 18.94 -18.17 -19.97
CA ILE A 3 17.97 -19.13 -20.52
C ILE A 3 16.64 -18.39 -20.64
N ARG A 4 16.29 -17.97 -21.87
CA ARG A 4 14.93 -17.52 -22.21
C ARG A 4 13.98 -18.72 -22.16
N PRO A 5 12.87 -18.69 -21.42
CA PRO A 5 11.84 -19.70 -21.56
C PRO A 5 11.05 -19.43 -22.85
N VAL A 6 11.12 -20.38 -23.78
CA VAL A 6 10.30 -20.41 -24.99
C VAL A 6 8.87 -20.74 -24.57
N PHE A 7 8.02 -19.72 -24.47
CA PHE A 7 6.58 -19.91 -24.34
C PHE A 7 6.04 -20.51 -25.65
N ARG A 8 5.76 -21.81 -25.64
CA ARG A 8 5.02 -22.48 -26.72
C ARG A 8 3.61 -21.88 -26.79
N ARG A 9 3.20 -21.49 -28.01
CA ARG A 9 1.85 -21.04 -28.35
C ARG A 9 0.81 -22.05 -27.82
N LEU A 10 -0.08 -21.60 -26.93
CA LEU A 10 -1.23 -22.36 -26.49
C LEU A 10 -2.35 -22.28 -27.54
N PRO A 11 -2.81 -23.40 -28.12
CA PRO A 11 -3.79 -23.43 -29.22
C PRO A 11 -5.22 -23.01 -28.83
N ILE A 12 -5.43 -22.63 -27.56
CA ILE A 12 -6.74 -22.22 -27.03
C ILE A 12 -7.04 -20.75 -27.38
N LEU A 13 -6.01 -19.91 -27.48
CA LEU A 13 -6.15 -18.49 -27.84
C LEU A 13 -6.43 -18.26 -29.33
N GLU A 14 -5.92 -19.13 -30.23
CA GLU A 14 -6.23 -19.06 -31.67
C GLU A 14 -7.71 -19.40 -31.96
N LYS A 15 -8.31 -20.31 -31.18
CA LYS A 15 -9.73 -20.67 -31.34
C LYS A 15 -10.68 -19.55 -30.89
N LEU A 16 -10.30 -18.76 -29.89
CA LEU A 16 -11.03 -17.55 -29.49
C LEU A 16 -10.88 -16.43 -30.54
N TYR A 17 -9.69 -16.27 -31.12
CA TYR A 17 -9.45 -15.31 -32.20
C TYR A 17 -10.28 -15.62 -33.47
N ALA A 18 -10.42 -16.89 -33.85
CA ALA A 18 -11.22 -17.30 -34.99
C ALA A 18 -12.74 -17.05 -34.79
N CYS A 19 -13.24 -17.22 -33.56
CA CYS A 19 -14.66 -17.03 -33.26
C CYS A 19 -15.07 -15.54 -33.24
N VAL A 20 -14.16 -14.65 -32.83
CA VAL A 20 -14.38 -13.20 -32.87
C VAL A 20 -14.20 -12.65 -34.29
N SER A 21 -13.25 -13.20 -35.06
CA SER A 21 -13.00 -12.76 -36.45
C SER A 21 -14.16 -13.12 -37.40
N TYR A 22 -14.88 -14.23 -37.16
CA TYR A 22 -16.06 -14.59 -37.96
C TYR A 22 -17.28 -13.69 -37.71
N ARG A 23 -17.37 -13.04 -36.53
CA ARG A 23 -18.43 -12.06 -36.24
C ARG A 23 -18.19 -10.66 -36.81
N LEU A 24 -16.96 -10.37 -37.26
CA LEU A 24 -16.58 -9.05 -37.78
C LEU A 24 -16.58 -8.97 -39.31
N ILE A 25 -16.56 -10.10 -40.03
CA ILE A 25 -16.67 -10.13 -41.50
C ILE A 25 -18.13 -9.97 -41.97
N SER A 26 -19.12 -10.17 -41.10
CA SER A 26 -20.55 -9.99 -41.41
C SER A 26 -21.09 -8.58 -41.13
N ALA A 27 -20.25 -7.61 -40.78
CA ALA A 27 -20.66 -6.23 -40.54
C ALA A 27 -20.43 -5.38 -41.80
N THR A 28 -21.27 -5.59 -42.82
CA THR A 28 -21.50 -4.60 -43.89
C THR A 28 -22.75 -3.81 -43.53
N GLU A 29 -22.70 -2.50 -43.77
CA GLU A 29 -23.68 -1.48 -43.38
C GLU A 29 -25.14 -1.88 -43.66
N PRO A 30 -26.10 -1.66 -42.74
CA PRO A 30 -27.50 -1.86 -43.07
C PRO A 30 -28.04 -0.63 -43.82
N SER A 31 -28.13 -0.75 -45.14
CA SER A 31 -29.08 0.01 -45.94
C SER A 31 -30.51 -0.34 -45.48
N SER A 32 -31.32 0.70 -45.30
CA SER A 32 -32.76 0.69 -45.01
C SER A 32 -33.56 -0.49 -45.59
N SER A 33 -34.04 -1.38 -44.72
CA SER A 33 -35.41 -1.91 -44.73
C SER A 33 -35.60 -2.81 -43.50
N VAL A 34 -36.43 -2.36 -42.56
CA VAL A 34 -36.76 -3.11 -41.35
C VAL A 34 -37.68 -4.26 -41.74
N GLY A 35 -37.11 -5.45 -41.91
CA GLY A 35 -37.86 -6.71 -41.91
C GLY A 35 -38.18 -7.10 -40.47
N ILE A 36 -39.45 -7.06 -40.11
CA ILE A 36 -39.96 -7.58 -38.83
C ILE A 36 -39.80 -9.10 -38.86
N VAL A 37 -38.94 -9.65 -37.99
CA VAL A 37 -38.89 -11.09 -37.73
C VAL A 37 -39.99 -11.39 -36.71
N PRO A 38 -40.92 -12.34 -36.96
CA PRO A 38 -41.99 -12.64 -36.02
C PRO A 38 -41.46 -13.49 -34.86
N ASP A 39 -41.73 -13.08 -33.62
CA ASP A 39 -41.50 -13.90 -32.44
C ASP A 39 -42.56 -15.01 -32.32
N ASP A 40 -42.09 -16.24 -32.13
CA ASP A 40 -42.88 -17.44 -31.87
C ASP A 40 -43.56 -17.39 -30.50
N HIS A 41 -44.76 -16.81 -30.41
CA HIS A 41 -45.74 -17.17 -29.38
C HIS A 41 -47.18 -16.92 -29.88
N PHE A 42 -47.67 -17.86 -30.69
CA PHE A 42 -49.10 -18.01 -30.96
C PHE A 42 -49.76 -18.75 -29.79
N ILE A 43 -50.67 -18.08 -29.06
CA ILE A 43 -51.87 -18.73 -28.53
C ILE A 43 -53.05 -17.97 -29.12
N SER A 44 -53.71 -18.65 -30.06
CA SER A 44 -54.97 -18.22 -30.66
C SER A 44 -56.10 -18.33 -29.63
N THR A 45 -56.85 -17.26 -29.44
CA THR A 45 -58.30 -17.32 -29.20
C THR A 45 -58.87 -15.94 -29.56
N GLY A 46 -59.64 -15.90 -30.64
CA GLY A 46 -60.31 -14.69 -31.12
C GLY A 46 -61.45 -14.25 -30.19
N ASP A 47 -61.69 -12.95 -30.09
CA ASP A 47 -62.65 -12.23 -30.95
C ASP A 47 -62.49 -10.71 -30.71
N GLY A 48 -62.92 -9.91 -31.68
CA GLY A 48 -62.54 -8.50 -31.87
C GLY A 48 -62.89 -7.54 -30.73
N GLY A 49 -61.92 -6.69 -30.39
CA GLY A 49 -62.08 -5.49 -29.57
C GLY A 49 -60.87 -4.57 -29.73
N VAL A 50 -61.13 -3.29 -30.01
CA VAL A 50 -60.11 -2.23 -30.23
C VAL A 50 -59.12 -2.18 -29.06
N ILE A 51 -57.87 -2.59 -29.30
CA ILE A 51 -56.82 -2.59 -28.27
C ILE A 51 -56.11 -1.23 -28.30
N SER A 52 -56.45 -0.36 -27.35
CA SER A 52 -55.52 0.70 -26.93
C SER A 52 -54.26 -0.01 -26.40
N GLY A 53 -53.17 0.03 -27.17
CA GLY A 53 -51.91 -0.68 -26.91
C GLY A 53 -51.16 -0.15 -25.69
N GLY A 54 -51.76 -0.26 -24.51
CA GLY A 54 -51.01 -0.29 -23.26
C GLY A 54 -50.41 -1.69 -23.13
N TYR A 55 -49.10 -1.81 -23.34
CA TYR A 55 -48.38 -3.03 -23.01
C TYR A 55 -48.68 -3.35 -21.54
N LYS A 56 -49.47 -4.39 -21.28
CA LYS A 56 -49.67 -4.89 -19.91
C LYS A 56 -48.31 -5.40 -19.45
N LEU A 57 -47.68 -4.67 -18.52
CA LEU A 57 -46.44 -5.10 -17.87
C LEU A 57 -46.63 -6.54 -17.39
N LYS A 58 -45.77 -7.45 -17.86
CA LYS A 58 -45.82 -8.85 -17.44
C LYS A 58 -45.67 -8.88 -15.91
N SER A 59 -46.55 -9.64 -15.25
CA SER A 59 -46.50 -9.80 -13.80
C SER A 59 -45.09 -10.23 -13.39
N ILE A 60 -44.44 -9.43 -12.54
CA ILE A 60 -43.13 -9.73 -11.99
C ILE A 60 -43.18 -11.10 -11.31
N GLY A 61 -42.14 -11.91 -11.50
CA GLY A 61 -42.04 -13.20 -10.82
C GLY A 61 -42.00 -13.03 -9.30
N ARG A 62 -42.67 -13.93 -8.56
CA ARG A 62 -42.78 -13.88 -7.08
C ARG A 62 -41.42 -13.74 -6.36
N ALA A 63 -40.37 -14.35 -6.88
CA ALA A 63 -39.02 -14.24 -6.32
C ALA A 63 -38.45 -12.80 -6.42
N LEU A 64 -38.70 -12.13 -7.55
CA LEU A 64 -38.27 -10.75 -7.76
C LEU A 64 -39.11 -9.77 -6.92
N GLU A 65 -40.41 -10.04 -6.76
CA GLU A 65 -41.26 -9.27 -5.85
C GLU A 65 -40.76 -9.35 -4.40
N ALA A 66 -40.44 -10.55 -3.91
CA ALA A 66 -39.87 -10.75 -2.58
C ALA A 66 -38.55 -9.99 -2.40
N TYR A 67 -37.67 -10.04 -3.40
CA TYR A 67 -36.41 -9.29 -3.40
C TYR A 67 -36.64 -7.76 -3.35
N ILE A 68 -37.57 -7.24 -4.16
CA ILE A 68 -37.90 -5.81 -4.18
C ILE A 68 -38.50 -5.38 -2.83
N ALA A 69 -39.34 -6.23 -2.21
CA ALA A 69 -39.88 -5.99 -0.89
C ALA A 69 -38.77 -5.92 0.17
N GLU A 70 -37.86 -6.90 0.21
CA GLU A 70 -36.72 -6.94 1.13
C GLU A 70 -35.79 -5.72 0.93
N ALA A 71 -35.49 -5.36 -0.32
CA ALA A 71 -34.68 -4.17 -0.63
C ALA A 71 -35.35 -2.88 -0.15
N ARG A 72 -36.68 -2.76 -0.26
CA ARG A 72 -37.46 -1.63 0.26
C ARG A 72 -37.44 -1.63 1.79
N GLU A 73 -37.64 -2.76 2.44
CA GLU A 73 -37.59 -2.89 3.90
C GLU A 73 -36.21 -2.52 4.45
N HIS A 74 -35.14 -3.01 3.84
CA HIS A 74 -33.77 -2.63 4.21
C HIS A 74 -33.56 -1.12 4.07
N SER A 75 -34.03 -0.51 2.98
CA SER A 75 -33.91 0.95 2.80
C SER A 75 -34.68 1.74 3.87
N LYS A 76 -35.87 1.26 4.29
CA LYS A 76 -36.66 1.85 5.37
C LYS A 76 -35.96 1.70 6.72
N MET A 77 -35.38 0.54 7.00
CA MET A 77 -34.59 0.28 8.21
C MET A 77 -33.40 1.25 8.29
N ILE A 78 -32.58 1.35 7.23
CA ILE A 78 -31.46 2.30 7.19
C ILE A 78 -31.92 3.75 7.38
N ALA A 79 -33.05 4.14 6.79
CA ALA A 79 -33.60 5.49 6.97
C ALA A 79 -34.03 5.75 8.42
N LYS A 80 -34.62 4.77 9.09
CA LYS A 80 -35.00 4.84 10.50
C LYS A 80 -33.75 4.99 11.40
N GLU A 81 -32.77 4.12 11.22
CA GLU A 81 -31.50 4.17 11.98
C GLU A 81 -30.76 5.50 11.77
N ARG A 82 -30.78 6.03 10.54
CA ARG A 82 -30.19 7.34 10.25
C ARG A 82 -30.90 8.47 11.02
N ALA A 83 -32.23 8.43 11.09
CA ALA A 83 -32.99 9.43 11.85
C ALA A 83 -32.69 9.33 13.36
N GLU A 84 -32.53 8.12 13.88
CA GLU A 84 -32.13 7.88 15.28
C GLU A 84 -30.70 8.36 15.55
N TYR A 85 -29.76 8.10 14.65
CA TYR A 85 -28.39 8.62 14.70
C TYR A 85 -28.35 10.15 14.76
N GLU A 86 -29.08 10.84 13.87
CA GLU A 86 -29.16 12.30 13.86
C GLU A 86 -29.83 12.87 15.11
N ARG A 87 -30.79 12.15 15.70
CA ARG A 87 -31.39 12.52 16.99
C ARG A 87 -30.37 12.36 18.11
N GLY A 88 -29.68 11.22 18.15
CA GLY A 88 -28.61 10.93 19.11
C GLY A 88 -27.48 11.95 19.04
N LYS A 89 -27.08 12.36 17.82
CA LYS A 89 -26.03 13.35 17.58
C LYS A 89 -26.37 14.69 18.25
N ARG A 90 -27.63 15.15 18.12
CA ARG A 90 -28.12 16.37 18.78
C ARG A 90 -28.13 16.23 20.31
N HIS A 91 -28.52 15.07 20.83
CA HIS A 91 -28.49 14.81 22.27
C HIS A 91 -27.07 14.79 22.84
N LEU A 92 -26.14 14.15 22.13
CA LEU A 92 -24.73 14.11 22.51
C LEU A 92 -24.14 15.52 22.55
N ALA A 93 -24.41 16.33 21.53
CA ALA A 93 -23.99 17.73 21.49
C ALA A 93 -24.55 18.51 22.70
N ASN A 94 -25.83 18.33 23.04
CA ASN A 94 -26.44 18.97 24.20
C ASN A 94 -25.79 18.55 25.54
N ILE A 95 -25.49 17.24 25.72
CA ILE A 95 -24.83 16.73 26.93
C ILE A 95 -23.43 17.31 27.09
N MET A 96 -22.70 17.43 25.99
CA MET A 96 -21.30 17.90 25.99
C MET A 96 -21.19 19.43 25.89
N GLY A 97 -22.31 20.15 25.76
CA GLY A 97 -22.32 21.61 25.57
C GLY A 97 -21.73 22.07 24.24
N LEU A 98 -21.78 21.25 23.20
CA LEU A 98 -21.30 21.55 21.85
C LEU A 98 -22.46 21.99 20.94
N ASP A 99 -22.14 22.73 19.88
CA ASP A 99 -23.13 23.03 18.84
C ASP A 99 -23.41 21.78 17.98
N ALA A 100 -24.69 21.52 17.72
CA ALA A 100 -25.14 20.31 17.02
C ALA A 100 -24.76 20.30 15.54
N ASN A 101 -24.59 21.48 14.93
CA ASN A 101 -24.29 21.61 13.51
C ASN A 101 -22.78 21.49 13.23
N SER A 102 -21.93 21.92 14.17
CA SER A 102 -20.47 21.90 14.00
C SER A 102 -19.81 20.59 14.43
N ILE A 103 -20.53 19.68 15.09
CA ILE A 103 -19.93 18.45 15.65
C ILE A 103 -19.46 17.48 14.55
N THR A 104 -18.17 17.15 14.59
CA THR A 104 -17.52 16.20 13.66
C THR A 104 -17.50 14.78 14.21
N GLN A 105 -17.24 13.78 13.36
CA GLN A 105 -17.16 12.38 13.81
C GLN A 105 -16.04 12.16 14.85
N SER A 106 -14.91 12.85 14.74
CA SER A 106 -13.83 12.77 15.74
C SER A 106 -14.24 13.36 17.09
N ASP A 107 -15.14 14.34 17.10
CA ASP A 107 -15.68 14.88 18.34
C ASP A 107 -16.63 13.87 18.98
N ILE A 108 -17.49 13.24 18.18
CA ILE A 108 -18.39 12.16 18.63
C ILE A 108 -17.59 11.03 19.27
N ASP A 109 -16.54 10.54 18.60
CA ASP A 109 -15.70 9.45 19.10
C ASP A 109 -15.05 9.82 20.45
N ARG A 110 -14.53 11.04 20.60
CA ARG A 110 -13.98 11.54 21.88
C ARG A 110 -15.03 11.64 22.98
N CYS A 111 -16.23 12.10 22.64
CA CYS A 111 -17.32 12.20 23.60
C CYS A 111 -17.77 10.81 24.08
N ILE A 112 -17.85 9.84 23.19
CA ILE A 112 -18.19 8.45 23.53
C ILE A 112 -17.11 7.80 24.39
N GLU A 113 -15.83 8.01 24.08
CA GLU A 113 -14.72 7.52 24.90
C GLU A 113 -14.76 8.09 26.33
N TYR A 114 -15.14 9.36 26.47
CA TYR A 114 -15.30 10.00 27.78
C TYR A 114 -16.53 9.49 28.55
N LEU A 115 -17.70 9.41 27.91
CA LEU A 115 -18.96 8.99 28.55
C LEU A 115 -18.98 7.50 28.88
N PHE A 116 -18.37 6.67 28.04
CA PHE A 116 -18.34 5.21 28.15
C PHE A 116 -16.90 4.68 28.08
N PRO A 117 -16.07 4.94 29.11
CA PRO A 117 -14.68 4.52 29.09
C PRO A 117 -14.58 2.99 29.09
N SER A 118 -14.01 2.43 28.02
CA SER A 118 -13.81 1.00 27.86
C SER A 118 -12.32 0.65 27.86
N GLY A 119 -11.92 -0.21 28.80
CA GLY A 119 -10.56 -0.74 28.90
C GLY A 119 -10.27 -1.91 27.95
N LEU A 120 -11.18 -2.23 27.02
CA LEU A 120 -11.00 -3.34 26.08
C LEU A 120 -9.85 -3.05 25.11
N THR A 121 -8.95 -4.01 24.94
CA THR A 121 -7.83 -3.92 23.99
C THR A 121 -8.30 -3.89 22.55
N ASP A 122 -9.37 -4.62 22.25
CA ASP A 122 -9.94 -4.72 20.91
C ASP A 122 -10.79 -3.50 20.58
N LEU A 123 -10.30 -2.67 19.64
CA LEU A 123 -10.96 -1.44 19.23
C LEU A 123 -12.39 -1.66 18.69
N LYS A 124 -12.64 -2.81 18.04
CA LYS A 124 -13.96 -3.15 17.47
C LYS A 124 -15.01 -3.52 18.52
N ALA A 125 -14.58 -3.90 19.74
CA ALA A 125 -15.47 -4.26 20.83
C ALA A 125 -15.82 -3.06 21.72
N ARG A 126 -15.21 -1.90 21.47
CA ARG A 126 -15.50 -0.67 22.21
C ARG A 126 -16.85 -0.07 21.77
N PRO A 127 -17.51 0.71 22.63
CA PRO A 127 -18.69 1.47 22.25
C PRO A 127 -18.36 2.43 21.09
N VAL A 128 -19.18 2.43 20.04
CA VAL A 128 -18.99 3.28 18.87
C VAL A 128 -20.35 3.83 18.42
N MET A 129 -20.38 5.12 18.09
CA MET A 129 -21.53 5.78 17.49
C MET A 129 -21.13 6.33 16.12
N LYS A 130 -21.55 5.65 15.05
CA LYS A 130 -21.25 6.02 13.66
C LYS A 130 -22.49 5.96 12.78
N PRO A 131 -22.45 6.56 11.57
CA PRO A 131 -23.53 6.43 10.61
C PRO A 131 -23.85 4.96 10.31
N PRO A 132 -25.14 4.62 10.11
CA PRO A 132 -25.58 3.22 9.94
C PRO A 132 -24.96 2.53 8.73
N GLU A 133 -24.55 3.27 7.70
CA GLU A 133 -23.94 2.72 6.48
C GLU A 133 -22.54 2.13 6.68
N GLU A 134 -21.84 2.57 7.73
CA GLU A 134 -20.50 2.06 8.07
C GLU A 134 -20.57 0.83 8.98
N ILE A 135 -21.59 0.76 9.85
CA ILE A 135 -21.77 -0.31 10.83
C ILE A 135 -22.54 -1.48 10.22
N LEU A 136 -23.67 -1.19 9.57
CA LEU A 136 -24.56 -2.23 9.06
C LEU A 136 -24.00 -2.84 7.77
N PRO A 137 -24.26 -4.15 7.55
CA PRO A 137 -23.81 -4.81 6.34
C PRO A 137 -24.47 -4.19 5.11
N LYS A 138 -23.68 -3.95 4.06
CA LYS A 138 -24.19 -3.41 2.79
C LYS A 138 -25.05 -4.45 2.09
N PHE A 139 -26.33 -4.14 1.89
CA PHE A 139 -27.23 -4.95 1.09
C PHE A 139 -26.81 -4.90 -0.40
N ARG A 140 -26.67 -6.09 -1.03
CA ARG A 140 -26.33 -6.19 -2.45
C ARG A 140 -27.57 -5.86 -3.29
N LYS A 141 -27.68 -4.59 -3.70
CA LYS A 141 -28.78 -4.12 -4.55
C LYS A 141 -28.51 -4.43 -6.03
N TYR A 142 -29.42 -5.16 -6.66
CA TYR A 142 -29.52 -5.35 -8.09
C TYR A 142 -30.50 -4.33 -8.65
N SER A 143 -30.19 -3.80 -9.82
CA SER A 143 -31.06 -2.91 -10.57
C SER A 143 -31.82 -3.71 -11.62
N PHE A 144 -33.14 -3.52 -11.60
CA PHE A 144 -34.06 -4.08 -12.58
C PHE A 144 -34.89 -2.94 -13.16
N ASP A 145 -35.30 -3.10 -14.41
CA ASP A 145 -36.30 -2.26 -15.05
C ASP A 145 -37.69 -2.57 -14.46
N GLU A 146 -38.69 -1.76 -14.81
CA GLU A 146 -40.08 -1.92 -14.35
C GLU A 146 -40.68 -3.29 -14.70
N GLU A 147 -40.19 -3.92 -15.78
CA GLU A 147 -40.56 -5.27 -16.23
C GLU A 147 -39.80 -6.39 -15.51
N GLY A 148 -38.89 -6.05 -14.60
CA GLY A 148 -38.04 -7.01 -13.89
C GLY A 148 -36.85 -7.52 -14.69
N ARG A 149 -36.51 -6.87 -15.81
CA ARG A 149 -35.30 -7.16 -16.58
C ARG A 149 -34.07 -6.60 -15.87
N PRO A 150 -32.98 -7.37 -15.65
CA PRO A 150 -31.76 -6.84 -15.09
C PRO A 150 -31.13 -5.78 -16.00
N THR A 151 -30.62 -4.69 -15.42
CA THR A 151 -30.02 -3.59 -16.20
C THR A 151 -28.67 -3.97 -16.82
N ASP A 152 -27.89 -4.82 -16.15
CA ASP A 152 -26.57 -5.26 -16.63
C ASP A 152 -26.70 -6.55 -17.43
N SER A 153 -26.11 -6.58 -18.63
CA SER A 153 -26.12 -7.77 -19.50
C SER A 153 -25.44 -8.98 -18.86
N LEU A 154 -24.45 -8.77 -17.99
CA LEU A 154 -23.70 -9.85 -17.33
C LEU A 154 -24.36 -10.34 -16.04
N PHE A 155 -25.58 -9.89 -15.72
CA PHE A 155 -26.29 -10.27 -14.50
C PHE A 155 -26.38 -11.79 -14.29
N PHE A 156 -26.66 -12.55 -15.35
CA PHE A 156 -26.82 -14.01 -15.28
C PHE A 156 -25.53 -14.79 -15.01
N THR A 157 -24.38 -14.12 -14.98
CA THR A 157 -23.11 -14.73 -14.53
C THR A 157 -22.99 -14.81 -13.01
N LEU A 158 -23.98 -14.30 -12.26
CA LEU A 158 -24.01 -14.15 -10.79
C LEU A 158 -22.96 -13.17 -10.20
N LYS A 159 -21.84 -12.94 -10.91
CA LYS A 159 -20.73 -12.05 -10.53
C LYS A 159 -20.46 -11.04 -11.64
N TYR A 160 -21.47 -10.24 -11.95
CA TYR A 160 -21.44 -9.35 -13.11
C TYR A 160 -20.34 -8.29 -13.02
N LYS A 161 -20.02 -7.77 -11.81
CA LYS A 161 -18.98 -6.74 -11.68
C LYS A 161 -17.58 -7.30 -11.91
N PHE A 162 -17.31 -8.50 -11.42
CA PHE A 162 -16.05 -9.19 -11.70
C PHE A 162 -15.87 -9.45 -13.21
N HIS A 163 -16.89 -10.01 -13.87
CA HIS A 163 -16.81 -10.32 -15.30
C HIS A 163 -16.81 -9.08 -16.19
N ARG A 164 -17.46 -7.99 -15.75
CA ARG A 164 -17.35 -6.68 -16.38
C ARG A 164 -15.93 -6.17 -16.35
N LEU A 165 -15.27 -6.19 -15.17
CA LEU A 165 -13.86 -5.82 -15.05
C LEU A 165 -12.96 -6.66 -15.97
N LEU A 166 -13.19 -7.98 -16.04
CA LEU A 166 -12.43 -8.84 -16.95
C LEU A 166 -12.64 -8.47 -18.42
N SER A 167 -13.88 -8.11 -18.80
CA SER A 167 -14.23 -7.65 -20.14
C SER A 167 -13.57 -6.31 -20.47
N ASP A 168 -13.55 -5.38 -19.51
CA ASP A 168 -12.91 -4.08 -19.65
C ASP A 168 -11.41 -4.24 -19.87
N ILE A 169 -10.73 -5.12 -19.11
CA ILE A 169 -9.32 -5.48 -19.34
C ILE A 169 -9.14 -6.07 -20.74
N GLY A 170 -10.06 -6.94 -21.18
CA GLY A 170 -10.06 -7.51 -22.53
C GLY A 170 -10.15 -6.44 -23.63
N TRP A 171 -11.01 -5.45 -23.47
CA TRP A 171 -11.15 -4.34 -24.42
C TRP A 171 -9.93 -3.43 -24.44
N LYS A 172 -9.38 -3.10 -23.27
CA LYS A 172 -8.17 -2.28 -23.16
C LYS A 172 -6.93 -2.97 -23.73
N THR A 173 -6.73 -4.25 -23.40
CA THR A 173 -5.65 -5.07 -23.98
C THR A 173 -5.76 -5.17 -25.50
N LEU A 174 -6.97 -5.41 -26.03
CA LEU A 174 -7.21 -5.41 -27.48
C LEU A 174 -6.91 -4.04 -28.09
N GLY A 175 -7.27 -2.95 -27.42
CA GLY A 175 -6.91 -1.58 -27.81
C GLY A 175 -5.39 -1.43 -27.96
N LEU A 176 -4.62 -1.77 -26.93
CA LEU A 176 -3.15 -1.71 -26.93
C LEU A 176 -2.53 -2.58 -28.04
N VAL A 177 -3.04 -3.78 -28.23
CA VAL A 177 -2.62 -4.69 -29.31
C VAL A 177 -2.89 -4.07 -30.68
N ARG A 178 -4.04 -3.42 -30.89
CA ARG A 178 -4.35 -2.73 -32.16
C ARG A 178 -3.37 -1.57 -32.44
N TYR A 179 -2.99 -0.81 -31.41
CA TYR A 179 -1.95 0.22 -31.52
C TYR A 179 -0.60 -0.38 -31.91
N GLN A 180 -0.22 -1.50 -31.31
CA GLN A 180 1.04 -2.20 -31.63
C GLN A 180 1.11 -2.66 -33.08
N TYR A 181 0.04 -3.23 -33.62
CA TYR A 181 0.01 -3.76 -34.99
C TYR A 181 -0.36 -2.72 -36.05
N GLY A 182 -0.46 -1.43 -35.69
CA GLY A 182 -0.62 -0.34 -36.66
C GLY A 182 -1.95 -0.33 -37.40
N HIS A 183 -3.00 -0.96 -36.85
CA HIS A 183 -4.36 -0.87 -37.38
C HIS A 183 -5.02 0.50 -37.10
N VAL A 184 -4.21 1.51 -36.78
CA VAL A 184 -4.63 2.84 -36.33
C VAL A 184 -4.06 3.87 -37.32
N PRO A 185 -4.85 4.84 -37.80
CA PRO A 185 -4.38 5.85 -38.74
C PRO A 185 -3.13 6.56 -38.22
N LYS A 186 -2.09 6.67 -39.06
CA LYS A 186 -0.76 7.23 -38.71
C LYS A 186 -0.82 8.62 -38.05
N GLU A 187 -1.87 9.40 -38.34
CA GLU A 187 -2.13 10.73 -37.77
C GLU A 187 -2.32 10.71 -36.24
N THR A 188 -2.94 9.66 -35.70
CA THR A 188 -3.11 9.48 -34.25
C THR A 188 -1.85 8.96 -33.56
N LEU A 189 -0.95 8.32 -34.30
CA LEU A 189 0.31 7.80 -33.79
C LEU A 189 1.32 8.93 -33.49
N SER A 190 1.27 10.00 -34.28
CA SER A 190 2.14 11.19 -34.13
C SER A 190 1.77 12.08 -32.94
N THR A 191 0.55 12.00 -32.43
CA THR A 191 0.08 12.76 -31.25
C THR A 191 0.29 12.02 -29.93
N LEU A 192 0.62 10.73 -29.98
CA LEU A 192 0.81 9.91 -28.79
C LEU A 192 2.22 10.13 -28.21
N PRO A 193 2.37 10.26 -26.88
CA PRO A 193 3.67 10.39 -26.26
C PRO A 193 4.60 9.24 -26.68
N PRO A 194 5.81 9.51 -27.14
CA PRO A 194 6.74 8.47 -27.57
C PRO A 194 7.04 7.55 -26.39
N HIS A 195 6.71 6.26 -26.53
CA HIS A 195 7.04 5.17 -25.61
C HIS A 195 6.91 5.53 -24.12
N SER A 196 5.69 5.79 -23.65
CA SER A 196 5.42 5.92 -22.22
C SER A 196 5.55 4.54 -21.55
N GLU A 197 6.76 4.14 -21.19
CA GLU A 197 7.01 2.97 -20.38
C GLU A 197 6.33 3.15 -19.02
N LEU A 198 5.49 2.18 -18.65
CA LEU A 198 4.72 2.23 -17.42
C LEU A 198 5.62 1.83 -16.24
N THR A 199 6.03 2.80 -15.42
CA THR A 199 6.73 2.51 -14.18
C THR A 199 5.75 2.04 -13.11
N LEU A 200 5.91 0.78 -12.70
CA LEU A 200 5.07 0.13 -11.68
C LEU A 200 5.71 0.07 -10.29
N THR A 201 6.97 0.50 -10.19
CA THR A 201 7.74 0.45 -8.95
C THR A 201 7.08 1.30 -7.85
N GLY A 202 7.04 0.78 -6.63
CA GLY A 202 6.40 1.44 -5.48
C GLY A 202 4.88 1.23 -5.36
N SER A 203 4.26 0.44 -6.25
CA SER A 203 2.84 0.11 -6.18
C SER A 203 2.59 -1.40 -6.26
N VAL A 204 1.60 -1.89 -5.51
CA VAL A 204 1.20 -3.31 -5.46
C VAL A 204 -0.25 -3.44 -5.93
N TRP A 205 -0.58 -4.58 -6.53
CA TRP A 205 -1.97 -4.91 -6.86
C TRP A 205 -2.86 -4.93 -5.61
N LEU A 206 -4.11 -4.53 -5.78
CA LEU A 206 -5.11 -4.57 -4.71
C LEU A 206 -5.28 -6.01 -4.20
N SER A 207 -5.16 -6.23 -2.88
CA SER A 207 -5.33 -7.57 -2.31
C SER A 207 -6.72 -8.13 -2.59
N LYS A 208 -6.88 -9.46 -2.57
CA LYS A 208 -8.18 -10.14 -2.78
C LYS A 208 -9.30 -9.53 -1.95
N ASP A 209 -9.04 -9.27 -0.66
CA ASP A 209 -10.04 -8.70 0.26
C ASP A 209 -10.37 -7.25 -0.07
N ALA A 210 -9.38 -6.47 -0.50
CA ALA A 210 -9.60 -5.08 -0.90
C ALA A 210 -10.35 -5.01 -2.25
N LEU A 211 -10.07 -5.93 -3.19
CA LEU A 211 -10.80 -6.05 -4.45
C LEU A 211 -12.25 -6.53 -4.22
N SER A 212 -12.45 -7.51 -3.34
CA SER A 212 -13.77 -7.98 -2.89
C SER A 212 -14.58 -6.84 -2.28
N ARG A 213 -13.97 -6.01 -1.42
CA ARG A 213 -14.62 -4.81 -0.87
C ARG A 213 -14.96 -3.75 -1.92
N LYS A 214 -14.05 -3.52 -2.88
CA LYS A 214 -14.26 -2.54 -3.96
C LYS A 214 -15.41 -2.95 -4.88
N LEU A 215 -15.48 -4.23 -5.27
CA LEU A 215 -16.56 -4.76 -6.12
C LEU A 215 -17.85 -5.03 -5.32
N GLY A 216 -17.74 -5.35 -4.04
CA GLY A 216 -18.85 -5.83 -3.22
C GLY A 216 -19.30 -7.24 -3.61
N GLU A 217 -18.37 -8.08 -4.08
CA GLU A 217 -18.60 -9.44 -4.55
C GLU A 217 -17.57 -10.41 -3.97
N THR A 218 -17.96 -11.66 -3.73
CA THR A 218 -17.05 -12.69 -3.24
C THR A 218 -16.20 -13.26 -4.39
N ILE A 219 -14.88 -13.17 -4.24
CA ILE A 219 -13.91 -13.59 -5.26
C ILE A 219 -13.20 -14.86 -4.77
N SER A 220 -13.07 -15.87 -5.64
CA SER A 220 -12.26 -17.07 -5.36
C SER A 220 -10.78 -16.79 -5.61
N ASP A 221 -9.87 -17.55 -4.99
CA ASP A 221 -8.42 -17.39 -5.22
C ASP A 221 -8.06 -17.63 -6.69
N GLU A 222 -8.71 -18.61 -7.34
CA GLU A 222 -8.53 -18.91 -8.77
C GLU A 222 -8.95 -17.73 -9.66
N MET A 223 -10.10 -17.11 -9.36
CA MET A 223 -10.61 -15.96 -10.10
C MET A 223 -9.68 -14.75 -9.94
N TYR A 224 -9.16 -14.55 -8.74
CA TYR A 224 -8.20 -13.49 -8.47
C TYR A 224 -6.89 -13.72 -9.23
N ALA A 225 -6.36 -14.96 -9.25
CA ALA A 225 -5.18 -15.30 -10.03
C ALA A 225 -5.38 -15.03 -11.53
N GLN A 226 -6.53 -15.42 -12.10
CA GLN A 226 -6.86 -15.12 -13.50
C GLN A 226 -6.88 -13.62 -13.81
N LEU A 227 -7.43 -12.82 -12.90
CA LEU A 227 -7.47 -11.37 -13.03
C LEU A 227 -6.08 -10.75 -12.97
N ILE A 228 -5.22 -11.21 -12.06
CA ILE A 228 -3.82 -10.75 -11.98
C ILE A 228 -3.07 -11.10 -13.26
N ILE A 229 -3.22 -12.32 -13.78
CA ILE A 229 -2.60 -12.71 -15.07
C ILE A 229 -3.06 -11.79 -16.20
N ALA A 230 -4.34 -11.44 -16.27
CA ALA A 230 -4.86 -10.53 -17.28
C ALA A 230 -4.27 -9.12 -17.17
N PHE A 231 -4.14 -8.60 -15.94
CA PHE A 231 -3.51 -7.31 -15.67
C PHE A 231 -2.01 -7.30 -15.96
N GLU A 232 -1.28 -8.35 -15.58
CA GLU A 232 0.15 -8.51 -15.87
C GLU A 232 0.39 -8.61 -17.38
N TYR A 233 -0.47 -9.35 -18.09
CA TYR A 233 -0.43 -9.40 -19.55
C TYR A 233 -0.62 -8.01 -20.16
N MET A 234 -1.61 -7.23 -19.70
CA MET A 234 -1.81 -5.86 -20.16
C MET A 234 -0.59 -4.97 -19.89
N CYS A 235 0.04 -5.10 -18.72
CA CYS A 235 1.24 -4.35 -18.36
C CYS A 235 2.47 -4.76 -19.20
N SER A 236 2.50 -5.99 -19.71
CA SER A 236 3.59 -6.48 -20.56
C SER A 236 3.55 -5.95 -22.00
N LEU A 237 2.42 -5.37 -22.43
CA LEU A 237 2.25 -4.85 -23.78
C LEU A 237 3.00 -3.53 -23.98
N PRO A 238 3.53 -3.26 -25.20
CA PRO A 238 4.03 -1.94 -25.53
C PRO A 238 2.88 -0.93 -25.45
N PHE A 239 3.20 0.30 -25.02
CA PHE A 239 2.21 1.38 -24.81
C PHE A 239 1.24 1.19 -23.64
N ALA A 240 1.50 0.27 -22.70
CA ALA A 240 0.71 0.13 -21.47
C ALA A 240 0.56 1.43 -20.65
N GLY A 241 1.45 2.42 -20.85
CA GLY A 241 1.34 3.75 -20.25
C GLY A 241 0.09 4.54 -20.65
N LEU A 242 -0.57 4.23 -21.78
CA LEU A 242 -1.83 4.88 -22.18
C LEU A 242 -2.97 4.56 -21.23
N GLU A 243 -2.98 3.34 -20.69
CA GLU A 243 -4.01 2.86 -19.76
C GLU A 243 -3.53 2.94 -18.30
N ARG A 244 -2.63 3.90 -18.01
CA ARG A 244 -2.07 4.11 -16.67
C ARG A 244 -3.18 4.35 -15.65
N ASP A 245 -4.13 5.23 -15.93
CA ASP A 245 -5.17 5.61 -14.96
C ASP A 245 -6.02 4.40 -14.55
N PHE A 246 -6.38 3.57 -15.54
CA PHE A 246 -7.11 2.33 -15.30
C PHE A 246 -6.30 1.31 -14.49
N ILE A 247 -4.99 1.16 -14.77
CA ILE A 247 -4.12 0.26 -14.01
C ILE A 247 -3.96 0.74 -12.56
N PHE A 248 -3.73 2.03 -12.35
CA PHE A 248 -3.49 2.60 -11.02
C PHE A 248 -4.76 2.63 -10.16
N GLU A 249 -5.95 2.64 -10.77
CA GLU A 249 -7.21 2.46 -10.06
C GLU A 249 -7.29 1.11 -9.29
N TYR A 250 -6.57 0.08 -9.75
CA TYR A 250 -6.50 -1.25 -9.12
C TYR A 250 -5.16 -1.52 -8.43
N ARG A 251 -4.34 -0.49 -8.20
CA ARG A 251 -3.10 -0.58 -7.44
C ARG A 251 -3.16 0.26 -6.17
N MET A 252 -2.43 -0.18 -5.15
CA MET A 252 -2.15 0.60 -3.95
C MET A 252 -0.71 1.11 -3.99
N SER A 253 -0.51 2.38 -3.64
CA SER A 253 0.84 2.88 -3.34
C SER A 253 1.31 2.25 -2.04
N ILE A 254 2.52 1.67 -2.05
CA ILE A 254 3.16 1.15 -0.83
C ILE A 254 3.57 2.33 0.08
N ALA A 255 3.89 3.48 -0.51
CA ALA A 255 4.31 4.68 0.19
C ALA A 255 3.09 5.61 0.38
N SER A 256 2.39 5.49 1.51
CA SER A 256 1.17 6.30 1.74
C SER A 256 1.44 7.65 2.40
N ASP A 257 2.29 7.80 3.43
CA ASP A 257 2.22 9.06 4.23
C ASP A 257 3.48 9.56 4.95
N LYS A 258 4.63 8.89 4.86
CA LYS A 258 5.89 9.44 5.40
C LYS A 258 6.74 10.00 4.27
N LYS A 259 6.87 11.33 4.23
CA LYS A 259 7.61 12.11 3.20
C LYS A 259 9.04 11.67 2.90
N GLN A 260 9.64 10.75 3.65
CA GLN A 260 10.96 10.21 3.34
C GLN A 260 11.16 8.91 4.12
N ARG A 261 11.53 7.85 3.39
CA ARG A 261 12.05 6.54 3.87
C ARG A 261 11.00 5.47 4.18
N LEU A 262 10.83 4.56 3.22
CA LEU A 262 10.19 3.24 3.43
C LEU A 262 11.01 2.34 4.36
N PHE A 263 12.33 2.56 4.45
CA PHE A 263 13.27 1.68 5.14
C PHE A 263 14.35 2.49 5.86
N GLY A 264 14.74 2.04 7.06
CA GLY A 264 15.83 2.60 7.86
C GLY A 264 15.36 3.37 9.10
N PRO A 265 16.26 3.57 10.09
CA PRO A 265 15.94 4.34 11.29
C PRO A 265 15.70 5.83 10.96
N GLU A 266 14.82 6.47 11.74
CA GLU A 266 14.64 7.92 11.70
C GLU A 266 15.94 8.57 12.19
N VAL A 267 16.59 9.34 11.30
CA VAL A 267 17.87 10.00 11.58
C VAL A 267 17.55 11.36 12.22
N PRO A 268 18.14 11.69 13.38
CA PRO A 268 17.90 12.96 14.06
C PRO A 268 18.32 14.15 13.19
N ALA A 269 17.68 15.30 13.41
CA ALA A 269 18.03 16.54 12.72
C ALA A 269 19.37 17.09 13.23
N VAL A 270 20.12 17.75 12.34
CA VAL A 270 21.36 18.44 12.68
C VAL A 270 21.05 19.84 13.16
N GLU A 271 21.49 20.15 14.38
CA GLU A 271 21.43 21.49 14.97
C GLU A 271 22.78 22.17 14.78
N VAL A 272 22.79 23.48 14.56
CA VAL A 272 24.03 24.27 14.51
C VAL A 272 24.05 25.14 15.75
N ASP A 273 25.05 24.94 16.59
CA ASP A 273 25.20 25.71 17.83
C ASP A 273 25.66 27.14 17.52
N GLU A 274 24.92 28.14 17.98
CA GLU A 274 25.12 29.56 17.65
C GLU A 274 26.46 30.11 18.13
N LYS A 275 27.01 29.56 19.23
CA LYS A 275 28.24 30.07 19.85
C LYS A 275 29.52 29.53 19.22
N SER A 276 29.50 28.25 18.86
CA SER A 276 30.67 27.57 18.31
C SER A 276 30.61 27.43 16.79
N ASN A 277 29.46 27.72 16.17
CA ASN A 277 29.13 27.46 14.77
C ASN A 277 29.43 26.01 14.36
N ARG A 278 29.35 25.08 15.30
CA ARG A 278 29.57 23.64 15.08
C ARG A 278 28.25 22.94 14.87
N ARG A 279 28.28 21.96 13.96
CA ARG A 279 27.15 21.04 13.76
C ARG A 279 27.13 20.05 14.92
N SER A 280 25.99 19.94 15.56
CA SER A 280 25.77 19.02 16.67
C SER A 280 24.48 18.25 16.47
N VAL A 281 24.45 17.03 17.00
CA VAL A 281 23.29 16.16 16.92
C VAL A 281 23.01 15.60 18.29
N HIS A 282 21.76 15.74 18.72
CA HIS A 282 21.22 15.07 19.88
C HIS A 282 20.49 13.80 19.42
N SER A 283 20.83 12.67 20.02
CA SER A 283 20.17 11.39 19.76
C SER A 283 19.78 10.73 21.08
N GLU A 284 18.55 10.24 21.13
CA GLU A 284 18.03 9.40 22.22
C GLU A 284 17.93 7.96 21.72
N THR A 285 18.57 7.04 22.44
CA THR A 285 18.50 5.61 22.12
C THR A 285 18.16 4.80 23.35
N SER A 286 17.54 3.64 23.13
CA SER A 286 17.26 2.69 24.21
C SER A 286 17.75 1.30 23.84
N MET A 287 18.29 0.59 24.83
CA MET A 287 18.64 -0.81 24.71
C MET A 287 18.31 -1.53 26.01
N LYS A 288 17.52 -2.62 25.92
CA LYS A 288 17.00 -3.33 27.09
C LYS A 288 16.29 -2.35 28.04
N ARG A 289 16.76 -2.21 29.29
CA ARG A 289 16.22 -1.29 30.31
C ARG A 289 17.05 -0.01 30.47
N SER A 290 17.96 0.27 29.54
CA SER A 290 18.85 1.44 29.58
C SER A 290 18.52 2.41 28.46
N ARG A 291 18.62 3.71 28.76
CA ARG A 291 18.47 4.80 27.81
C ARG A 291 19.75 5.60 27.75
N ALA A 292 20.13 6.09 26.58
CA ALA A 292 21.27 6.95 26.39
C ALA A 292 20.87 8.22 25.65
N TYR A 293 21.36 9.34 26.16
CA TYR A 293 21.32 10.65 25.51
C TYR A 293 22.73 10.93 25.02
N VAL A 294 22.91 10.92 23.71
CA VAL A 294 24.22 11.10 23.07
C VAL A 294 24.21 12.41 22.30
N HIS A 295 25.15 13.27 22.65
CA HIS A 295 25.47 14.49 21.95
C HIS A 295 26.74 14.27 21.13
N VAL A 296 26.62 14.39 19.81
CA VAL A 296 27.70 14.21 18.86
C VAL A 296 27.99 15.55 18.21
N THR A 297 29.24 16.00 18.28
CA THR A 297 29.66 17.29 17.72
C THR A 297 30.70 17.09 16.63
N ASP A 298 30.51 17.84 15.55
CA ASP A 298 31.39 17.84 14.39
C ASP A 298 32.67 18.68 14.63
N ALA A 299 33.74 18.36 13.91
CA ALA A 299 35.06 19.00 14.03
C ALA A 299 35.62 18.99 15.48
N GLY A 300 35.57 17.82 16.10
CA GLY A 300 36.06 17.55 17.44
C GLY A 300 37.56 17.22 17.52
N THR A 301 38.02 17.00 18.74
CA THR A 301 39.38 16.52 19.08
C THR A 301 39.45 15.00 19.32
N GLY A 302 38.33 14.29 19.19
CA GLY A 302 38.20 12.87 19.53
C GLY A 302 37.87 12.61 21.00
N LYS A 303 37.40 13.63 21.73
CA LYS A 303 36.98 13.48 23.14
C LYS A 303 35.73 12.63 23.20
N TYR A 304 35.80 11.56 23.99
CA TYR A 304 34.71 10.62 24.17
C TYR A 304 34.44 10.42 25.65
N VAL A 305 33.33 10.97 26.12
CA VAL A 305 32.96 10.99 27.54
C VAL A 305 31.61 10.31 27.71
N VAL A 306 31.55 9.30 28.59
CA VAL A 306 30.33 8.56 28.93
C VAL A 306 30.10 8.66 30.43
N ASN A 307 29.00 9.28 30.87
CA ASN A 307 28.70 9.51 32.29
C ASN A 307 29.84 10.19 33.07
N GLY A 308 30.59 11.09 32.41
CA GLY A 308 31.74 11.78 33.00
C GLY A 308 33.04 10.96 33.03
N GLN A 309 33.02 9.71 32.53
CA GLN A 309 34.20 8.85 32.40
C GLN A 309 34.74 8.87 30.97
N THR A 310 36.06 8.86 30.83
CA THR A 310 36.74 8.79 29.53
C THR A 310 36.87 7.32 29.09
N LEU A 311 37.18 7.07 27.81
CA LEU A 311 37.37 5.71 27.28
C LEU A 311 38.39 4.87 28.09
N ASP A 312 39.43 5.50 28.65
CA ASP A 312 40.47 4.83 29.43
C ASP A 312 40.00 4.30 30.78
N ASP A 313 38.91 4.84 31.32
CA ASP A 313 38.34 4.42 32.61
C ASP A 313 37.60 3.08 32.49
N PHE A 314 37.17 2.71 31.27
CA PHE A 314 36.48 1.45 31.03
C PHE A 314 37.46 0.29 31.02
N ARG A 315 37.47 -0.57 32.05
CA ARG A 315 38.39 -1.74 32.13
C ARG A 315 38.22 -2.76 31.01
N SER A 316 37.01 -2.90 30.45
CA SER A 316 36.72 -3.90 29.42
C SER A 316 37.16 -3.39 28.04
N LEU A 317 38.08 -4.11 27.41
CA LEU A 317 38.49 -3.86 26.02
C LEU A 317 37.30 -3.90 25.06
N GLN A 318 36.42 -4.90 25.23
CA GLN A 318 35.21 -5.05 24.42
C GLN A 318 34.30 -3.83 24.51
N ALA A 319 34.20 -3.18 25.67
CA ALA A 319 33.40 -1.97 25.81
C ALA A 319 33.98 -0.81 24.97
N ARG A 320 35.30 -0.61 25.03
CA ARG A 320 36.01 0.41 24.24
C ARG A 320 35.86 0.18 22.74
N GLU A 321 36.03 -1.06 22.28
CA GLU A 321 35.85 -1.43 20.88
C GLU A 321 34.43 -1.11 20.38
N ILE A 322 33.42 -1.42 21.19
CA ILE A 322 32.02 -1.13 20.85
C ILE A 322 31.78 0.37 20.76
N PHE A 323 32.33 1.18 21.68
CA PHE A 323 32.21 2.65 21.62
C PHE A 323 32.85 3.25 20.36
N LEU A 324 34.02 2.74 19.95
CA LEU A 324 34.78 3.23 18.81
C LEU A 324 34.27 2.72 17.45
N SER A 325 33.57 1.59 17.44
CA SER A 325 33.10 0.93 16.21
C SER A 325 32.42 1.84 15.16
N PRO A 326 31.51 2.79 15.50
CA PRO A 326 30.86 3.60 14.47
C PRO A 326 31.82 4.62 13.85
N MET A 327 32.84 5.08 14.59
CA MET A 327 33.88 5.97 14.07
C MET A 327 34.91 5.23 13.23
N ILE A 328 35.20 3.97 13.58
CA ILE A 328 36.08 3.09 12.78
C ILE A 328 35.44 2.75 11.44
N ILE A 329 34.14 2.39 11.43
CA ILE A 329 33.43 2.05 10.17
C ILE A 329 33.36 3.25 9.21
N THR A 330 33.36 4.46 9.73
CA THR A 330 33.19 5.70 8.94
C THR A 330 34.48 6.47 8.70
N ASP A 331 35.64 5.96 9.16
CA ASP A 331 36.93 6.65 9.08
C ASP A 331 36.91 8.07 9.70
N LEU A 332 36.09 8.25 10.74
CA LEU A 332 35.88 9.49 11.49
C LEU A 332 36.54 9.47 12.88
N LEU A 333 37.45 8.51 13.12
CA LEU A 333 38.19 8.44 14.38
C LEU A 333 38.97 9.74 14.62
N GLY A 334 38.78 10.36 15.79
CA GLY A 334 39.45 11.61 16.17
C GLY A 334 38.88 12.89 15.56
N LYS A 335 37.84 12.81 14.71
CA LYS A 335 37.23 13.98 14.05
C LYS A 335 35.94 14.46 14.73
N VAL A 336 35.39 13.66 15.62
CA VAL A 336 34.08 13.86 16.25
C VAL A 336 34.25 13.78 17.76
N ASP A 337 33.61 14.70 18.48
CA ASP A 337 33.55 14.67 19.94
C ASP A 337 32.17 14.12 20.36
N VAL A 338 32.19 13.21 21.34
CA VAL A 338 31.01 12.49 21.83
C VAL A 338 30.87 12.70 23.33
N ILE A 339 29.69 13.16 23.74
CA ILE A 339 29.29 13.24 25.14
C ILE A 339 28.01 12.42 25.30
N ALA A 340 28.08 11.36 26.09
CA ALA A 340 26.95 10.48 26.33
C ALA A 340 26.58 10.44 27.81
N ARG A 341 25.28 10.50 28.09
CA ARG A 341 24.69 10.24 29.39
C ARG A 341 23.79 9.01 29.30
N VAL A 342 24.05 8.00 30.13
CA VAL A 342 23.32 6.73 30.15
C VAL A 342 22.60 6.58 31.47
N GLU A 343 21.30 6.30 31.40
CA GLU A 343 20.41 6.08 32.54
C GLU A 343 19.86 4.65 32.53
N GLY A 344 19.64 4.09 33.72
CA GLY A 344 19.02 2.78 33.92
C GLY A 344 19.96 1.70 34.46
N ALA A 345 19.39 0.56 34.85
CA ALA A 345 20.08 -0.57 35.50
C ALA A 345 20.95 -1.42 34.55
N GLY A 346 21.54 -0.80 33.53
CA GLY A 346 22.33 -1.49 32.51
C GLY A 346 23.62 -2.04 33.08
N GLY A 347 23.89 -3.32 32.82
CA GLY A 347 25.19 -3.92 33.10
C GLY A 347 26.30 -3.36 32.19
N PRO A 348 27.57 -3.71 32.47
CA PRO A 348 28.75 -3.17 31.77
C PRO A 348 28.77 -3.48 30.26
N SER A 349 28.03 -4.50 29.81
CA SER A 349 27.90 -4.85 28.39
C SER A 349 26.82 -4.06 27.64
N VAL A 350 25.84 -3.46 28.35
CA VAL A 350 24.70 -2.76 27.75
C VAL A 350 25.06 -1.30 27.46
N VAL A 351 25.75 -0.65 28.40
CA VAL A 351 26.21 0.75 28.29
C VAL A 351 26.94 1.03 26.97
N PRO A 352 27.98 0.27 26.57
CA PRO A 352 28.68 0.56 25.31
C PRO A 352 27.79 0.36 24.08
N ARG A 353 26.87 -0.61 24.10
CA ARG A 353 26.01 -0.91 22.96
C ARG A 353 24.93 0.15 22.73
N VAL A 354 24.34 0.69 23.80
CA VAL A 354 23.32 1.74 23.70
C VAL A 354 23.95 3.06 23.21
N VAL A 355 25.13 3.40 23.73
CA VAL A 355 25.87 4.59 23.29
C VAL A 355 26.33 4.44 21.84
N ARG A 356 26.88 3.28 21.45
CA ARG A 356 27.22 2.99 20.05
C ARG A 356 26.06 3.28 19.11
N HIS A 357 24.84 2.87 19.47
CA HIS A 357 23.67 3.12 18.65
C HIS A 357 23.39 4.62 18.48
N GLY A 358 23.48 5.40 19.57
CA GLY A 358 23.30 6.85 19.53
C GLY A 358 24.38 7.54 18.71
N VAL A 359 25.65 7.17 18.91
CA VAL A 359 26.77 7.72 18.13
C VAL A 359 26.62 7.41 16.64
N ALA A 360 26.22 6.18 16.27
CA ALA A 360 25.98 5.82 14.88
C ALA A 360 24.86 6.68 14.25
N LEU A 361 23.75 6.93 14.98
CA LEU A 361 22.69 7.82 14.51
C LEU A 361 23.17 9.28 14.38
N GLY A 362 23.97 9.75 15.33
CA GLY A 362 24.58 11.09 15.27
C GLY A 362 25.50 11.27 14.07
N ILE A 363 26.36 10.28 13.80
CA ILE A 363 27.25 10.30 12.62
C ILE A 363 26.43 10.23 11.33
N ALA A 364 25.41 9.37 11.27
CA ALA A 364 24.50 9.27 10.13
C ALA A 364 23.76 10.58 9.81
N ALA A 365 23.46 11.38 10.84
CA ALA A 365 22.86 12.71 10.68
C ALA A 365 23.87 13.75 10.18
N LEU A 366 25.06 13.80 10.79
CA LEU A 366 26.12 14.75 10.43
C LEU A 366 26.71 14.48 9.03
N TYR A 367 26.81 13.21 8.66
CA TYR A 367 27.42 12.72 7.44
C TYR A 367 26.50 11.72 6.71
N PRO A 368 25.57 12.23 5.87
CA PRO A 368 24.59 11.39 5.17
C PRO A 368 25.21 10.30 4.28
N ASP A 369 26.40 10.55 3.72
CA ASP A 369 27.12 9.62 2.84
C ASP A 369 27.52 8.31 3.56
N HIS A 370 27.71 8.38 4.88
CA HIS A 370 28.10 7.24 5.70
C HIS A 370 26.90 6.44 6.24
N PHE A 371 25.66 6.87 5.98
CA PHE A 371 24.45 6.20 6.47
C PHE A 371 24.40 4.73 6.06
N GLU A 372 24.66 4.43 4.79
CA GLU A 372 24.57 3.07 4.26
C GLU A 372 25.70 2.16 4.80
N LYS A 373 26.89 2.73 5.01
CA LYS A 373 28.03 2.03 5.63
C LYS A 373 27.71 1.60 7.06
N LEU A 374 27.14 2.51 7.85
CA LEU A 374 26.70 2.25 9.22
C LEU A 374 25.53 1.26 9.27
N ARG A 375 24.63 1.29 8.29
CA ARG A 375 23.49 0.37 8.19
C ARG A 375 23.93 -1.06 7.87
N LEU A 376 24.84 -1.24 6.93
CA LEU A 376 25.38 -2.54 6.53
C LEU A 376 26.44 -3.06 7.51
N GLY A 377 27.08 -2.17 8.29
CA GLY A 377 28.20 -2.50 9.16
C GLY A 377 29.48 -2.81 8.39
N TYR A 378 29.64 -2.22 7.21
CA TYR A 378 30.74 -2.49 6.28
C TYR A 378 31.73 -1.32 6.25
N SER A 379 33.04 -1.61 6.34
CA SER A 379 34.12 -0.65 6.10
C SER A 379 34.88 -0.99 4.82
N ASP A 380 35.17 0.01 3.99
CA ASP A 380 35.87 -0.17 2.71
C ASP A 380 37.34 -0.61 2.91
N ALA A 381 37.90 -0.36 4.10
CA ALA A 381 39.25 -0.78 4.47
C ALA A 381 39.40 -2.29 4.73
N VAL A 382 38.29 -3.00 4.96
CA VAL A 382 38.28 -4.47 5.16
C VAL A 382 37.58 -5.09 3.95
N GLY A 383 38.39 -5.55 2.99
CA GLY A 383 37.91 -6.21 1.78
C GLY A 383 36.88 -7.31 2.08
N LYS A 384 35.88 -7.42 1.20
CA LYS A 384 34.76 -8.38 1.20
C LYS A 384 34.97 -9.60 2.12
N VAL A 385 34.44 -9.52 3.34
CA VAL A 385 34.03 -10.71 4.09
C VAL A 385 32.51 -10.65 4.16
N GLU A 386 31.87 -11.62 3.51
CA GLU A 386 30.42 -11.81 3.57
C GLU A 386 30.00 -11.95 5.04
N VAL A 387 29.28 -10.96 5.56
CA VAL A 387 28.82 -10.95 6.95
C VAL A 387 27.54 -11.79 7.04
N GLY A 388 27.70 -13.11 6.92
CA GLY A 388 26.76 -14.07 7.47
C GLY A 388 27.03 -14.20 8.97
N PHE A 389 26.09 -13.77 9.81
CA PHE A 389 25.95 -14.15 11.24
C PHE A 389 27.23 -14.60 11.96
N MET A 390 28.26 -13.76 12.01
CA MET A 390 29.48 -14.05 12.79
C MET A 390 29.70 -12.94 13.82
N GLN A 391 29.95 -13.37 15.06
CA GLN A 391 30.24 -12.49 16.18
C GLN A 391 31.45 -11.62 15.80
N ILE A 392 31.30 -10.31 15.99
CA ILE A 392 32.33 -9.29 15.77
C ILE A 392 33.67 -9.62 16.50
N SER A 393 33.66 -10.51 17.49
CA SER A 393 34.85 -11.05 18.14
C SER A 393 35.78 -11.86 17.23
N GLU A 394 35.26 -12.55 16.20
CA GLU A 394 36.11 -13.34 15.29
C GLU A 394 36.75 -12.50 14.17
N LEU A 395 36.06 -11.43 13.74
CA LEU A 395 36.61 -10.47 12.76
C LEU A 395 37.84 -9.73 13.30
N LEU A 396 37.89 -9.42 14.59
CA LEU A 396 39.02 -8.72 15.18
C LEU A 396 40.23 -9.63 15.48
N TYR A 397 39.98 -10.92 15.72
CA TYR A 397 41.05 -11.92 15.91
C TYR A 397 41.95 -12.05 14.66
N MET A 398 41.43 -11.76 13.46
CA MET A 398 42.23 -11.72 12.22
C MET A 398 43.00 -10.41 12.03
N VAL A 399 42.44 -9.27 12.44
CA VAL A 399 43.09 -7.94 12.31
C VAL A 399 44.28 -7.81 13.27
N VAL A 400 44.18 -8.35 14.48
CA VAL A 400 45.30 -8.35 15.44
C VAL A 400 46.45 -9.26 14.96
N ARG A 401 46.15 -10.33 14.21
CA ARG A 401 47.18 -11.26 13.71
C ARG A 401 47.96 -10.73 12.49
N THR A 402 47.37 -9.80 11.73
CA THR A 402 48.01 -9.19 10.55
C THR A 402 48.90 -8.00 10.90
N ASN A 403 48.72 -7.37 12.06
CA ASN A 403 49.54 -6.24 12.54
C ASN A 403 50.64 -6.61 13.54
N VAL A 404 51.02 -7.90 13.67
CA VAL A 404 52.24 -8.30 14.40
C VAL A 404 53.46 -8.20 13.49
N ILE A 405 53.69 -7.05 12.85
CA ILE A 405 55.01 -6.64 12.36
C ILE A 405 55.13 -5.13 12.55
N SER A 406 56.10 -4.74 13.40
CA SER A 406 56.62 -3.38 13.60
C SER A 406 55.91 -2.46 14.61
N VAL A 407 56.05 -2.80 15.90
CA VAL A 407 56.27 -1.77 16.95
C VAL A 407 57.70 -1.92 17.42
N SER A 408 58.64 -1.48 16.59
CA SER A 408 60.07 -1.41 16.92
C SER A 408 60.79 -0.30 16.15
N VAL A 409 60.13 0.82 15.84
CA VAL A 409 60.85 2.06 15.46
C VAL A 409 59.99 3.26 15.86
N LEU A 410 60.23 3.80 17.06
CA LEU A 410 60.28 5.24 17.33
C LEU A 410 60.76 5.38 18.77
N GLN A 411 61.99 5.85 18.84
CA GLN A 411 62.75 6.24 20.02
C GLN A 411 62.19 7.53 20.60
#